data_AF-A0A258AIV6-F1
#
_entry.id   AF-A0A258AIV6-F1
#
_cell.length_a   1.000
_cell.length_b   1.000
_cell.length_c   1.000
_cell.angle_alpha   90.00
_cell.angle_beta   90.00
_cell.angle_gamma   90.00
#
_symmetry.space_group_name_H-M   'P 1'
#
loop_
_entity.id
_entity.type
_entity.pdbx_description
1 polymer ?
#
loop_
_entity_poly.entity_id
_entity_poly.type
_entity_poly.pdbx_seq_one_letter_code
_entity_poly.pdbx_strand_id
1 'polypeptide(L)'
;MRSLLRLPAAVLAAAFFVCAGQPPALLAQAAPVVTATKTDSTAAATKKLPGSTITYTNTIKVTGSTATGMAFTNADEANATQVPGSLHASPLAFPDAYTTVGNTQLFVGVSVPAGDAGIPIAGNVLTNDVAITDSFQIVGASFPLTIATTGSGSVSLNADGTFIYTPAVGFTGSDSFTYSLRNSADATLTDTGTVTLTVTGRVWYAKNGASGDGRSATPSGSPGDISTLANAATDVIYVYRDAGALDGQFNLEPGQSLIGEGVALVVNATTLPSGRTSARSTSRAMSLSLAPVARLISTAERSMRPSPPFPPPTPTGRASPSSTWRVRSS
;
A
#
# COMPACT_ATOMS: atom_id res chain seq x y z
N MET A 1 -60.08 -7.14 -20.67
CA MET A 1 -60.32 -7.29 -19.21
C MET A 1 -59.21 -8.14 -18.62
N ARG A 2 -58.88 -7.96 -17.32
CA ARG A 2 -57.65 -8.43 -16.64
C ARG A 2 -56.38 -7.69 -17.10
N SER A 3 -55.44 -7.32 -16.24
CA SER A 3 -55.49 -7.08 -14.79
C SER A 3 -54.40 -6.05 -14.45
N LEU A 4 -54.70 -5.00 -13.67
CA LEU A 4 -53.63 -4.16 -13.12
C LEU A 4 -52.99 -4.90 -11.95
N LEU A 5 -51.75 -5.34 -12.11
CA LEU A 5 -50.92 -5.74 -10.97
C LEU A 5 -49.82 -4.69 -10.75
N ARG A 6 -50.17 -3.64 -10.00
CA ARG A 6 -49.16 -2.78 -9.38
C ARG A 6 -48.48 -3.60 -8.28
N LEU A 7 -47.18 -3.86 -8.42
CA LEU A 7 -46.36 -4.35 -7.31
C LEU A 7 -46.24 -3.24 -6.25
N PRO A 8 -46.51 -3.51 -4.97
CA PRO A 8 -46.37 -2.51 -3.91
C PRO A 8 -44.90 -2.28 -3.56
N ALA A 9 -44.54 -1.05 -3.22
CA ALA A 9 -43.25 -0.75 -2.64
C ALA A 9 -43.17 -1.35 -1.22
N ALA A 10 -42.38 -2.41 -1.06
CA ALA A 10 -42.16 -3.05 0.23
C ALA A 10 -41.19 -2.21 1.09
N VAL A 11 -41.72 -1.20 1.78
CA VAL A 11 -40.98 -0.50 2.84
C VAL A 11 -41.01 -1.37 4.10
N LEU A 12 -39.95 -2.16 4.32
CA LEU A 12 -39.80 -2.95 5.54
C LEU A 12 -39.29 -2.07 6.70
N ALA A 13 -40.20 -1.27 7.27
CA ALA A 13 -39.92 -0.47 8.46
C ALA A 13 -40.07 -1.30 9.74
N ALA A 14 -38.95 -1.76 10.30
CA ALA A 14 -38.93 -2.41 11.61
C ALA A 14 -39.03 -1.36 12.74
N ALA A 15 -40.24 -1.14 13.27
CA ALA A 15 -40.46 -0.27 14.42
C ALA A 15 -40.04 -0.99 15.73
N PHE A 16 -38.96 -0.53 16.36
CA PHE A 16 -38.56 -1.00 17.68
C PHE A 16 -39.31 -0.25 18.79
N PHE A 17 -40.08 -0.99 19.60
CA PHE A 17 -40.60 -0.49 20.87
C PHE A 17 -39.47 -0.48 21.91
N VAL A 18 -39.05 0.70 22.37
CA VAL A 18 -38.06 0.81 23.46
C VAL A 18 -38.79 0.78 24.80
N CYS A 19 -38.63 -0.32 25.54
CA CYS A 19 -38.92 -0.33 26.97
C CYS A 19 -37.81 0.42 27.71
N ALA A 20 -38.17 1.38 28.56
CA ALA A 20 -37.19 2.21 29.28
C ALA A 20 -36.47 1.39 30.36
N GLY A 21 -35.14 1.25 30.25
CA GLY A 21 -34.33 0.67 31.32
C GLY A 21 -32.99 0.02 30.95
N GLN A 22 -32.69 -0.19 29.66
CA GLN A 22 -31.48 -0.92 29.25
C GLN A 22 -30.28 0.04 29.03
N PRO A 23 -29.05 -0.30 29.48
CA PRO A 23 -27.84 0.52 29.29
C PRO A 23 -27.55 0.83 27.81
N PRO A 24 -26.79 1.90 27.51
CA PRO A 24 -26.65 2.43 26.15
C PRO A 24 -26.24 1.33 25.17
N ALA A 25 -27.12 1.09 24.18
CA ALA A 25 -26.89 0.09 23.16
C ALA A 25 -25.60 0.39 22.42
N LEU A 26 -24.75 -0.64 22.30
CA LEU A 26 -23.70 -0.69 21.28
C LEU A 26 -24.34 -0.29 19.95
N LEU A 27 -23.88 0.79 19.32
CA LEU A 27 -24.54 1.40 18.16
C LEU A 27 -24.80 0.33 17.10
N ALA A 28 -26.06 -0.07 16.94
CA ALA A 28 -26.44 -1.08 15.96
C ALA A 28 -26.14 -0.55 14.57
N GLN A 29 -25.17 -1.16 13.89
CA GLN A 29 -24.80 -0.78 12.54
C GLN A 29 -26.03 -0.88 11.64
N ALA A 30 -26.36 0.19 10.92
CA ALA A 30 -27.55 0.24 10.09
C ALA A 30 -27.52 -0.91 9.06
N ALA A 31 -28.62 -1.66 8.99
CA ALA A 31 -28.80 -2.77 8.05
C ALA A 31 -28.65 -2.31 6.59
N PRO A 32 -28.23 -3.19 5.66
CA PRO A 32 -28.14 -2.85 4.25
C PRO A 32 -29.52 -2.50 3.70
N VAL A 33 -29.64 -1.34 3.06
CA VAL A 33 -30.81 -0.96 2.27
C VAL A 33 -30.50 -1.27 0.81
N VAL A 34 -31.22 -2.25 0.26
CA VAL A 34 -31.11 -2.66 -1.14
C VAL A 34 -32.33 -2.14 -1.90
N THR A 35 -32.10 -1.43 -2.99
CA THR A 35 -33.16 -1.06 -3.93
C THR A 35 -32.85 -1.62 -5.32
N ALA A 36 -33.89 -2.01 -6.04
CA ALA A 36 -33.79 -2.51 -7.40
C ALA A 36 -34.85 -1.83 -8.28
N THR A 37 -34.45 -1.37 -9.47
CA THR A 37 -35.35 -0.81 -10.48
C THR A 37 -35.10 -1.47 -11.82
N LYS A 38 -36.18 -1.89 -12.50
CA LYS A 38 -36.17 -2.36 -13.89
C LYS A 38 -36.86 -1.32 -14.76
N THR A 39 -36.16 -0.75 -15.72
CA THR A 39 -36.70 0.12 -16.76
C THR A 39 -36.52 -0.52 -18.14
N ASP A 40 -37.29 -0.08 -19.13
CA ASP A 40 -37.17 -0.54 -20.51
C ASP A 40 -37.01 0.63 -21.49
N SER A 41 -36.56 0.33 -22.71
CA SER A 41 -36.35 1.31 -23.77
C SER A 41 -37.64 1.68 -24.55
N THR A 42 -38.82 1.48 -23.97
CA THR A 42 -40.10 1.83 -24.58
C THR A 42 -40.73 3.07 -23.92
N ALA A 43 -41.33 3.92 -24.74
CA ALA A 43 -42.16 5.00 -24.21
C ALA A 43 -43.44 4.41 -23.60
N ALA A 44 -43.87 4.95 -22.46
CA ALA A 44 -45.00 4.44 -21.69
C ALA A 44 -46.25 4.18 -22.56
N ALA A 45 -46.90 3.03 -22.36
CA ALA A 45 -48.05 2.53 -23.12
C ALA A 45 -47.84 2.25 -24.63
N THR A 46 -46.60 2.30 -25.14
CA THR A 46 -46.31 1.98 -26.55
C THR A 46 -46.04 0.49 -26.73
N LYS A 47 -46.89 -0.22 -27.47
CA LYS A 47 -46.61 -1.62 -27.85
C LYS A 47 -45.51 -1.66 -28.90
N LYS A 48 -44.49 -2.51 -28.70
CA LYS A 48 -43.55 -2.91 -29.74
C LYS A 48 -44.16 -4.01 -30.62
N LEU A 49 -43.73 -4.10 -31.88
CA LEU A 49 -44.17 -5.14 -32.80
C LEU A 49 -43.48 -6.47 -32.48
N PRO A 50 -44.11 -7.63 -32.74
CA PRO A 50 -43.44 -8.94 -32.65
C PRO A 50 -42.12 -8.95 -33.44
N GLY A 51 -41.07 -9.50 -32.84
CA GLY A 51 -39.71 -9.49 -33.41
C GLY A 51 -38.90 -8.20 -33.16
N SER A 52 -39.45 -7.19 -32.49
CA SER A 52 -38.66 -6.03 -32.04
C SER A 52 -37.85 -6.35 -30.79
N THR A 53 -36.61 -5.85 -30.71
CA THR A 53 -35.82 -5.87 -29.46
C THR A 53 -36.30 -4.81 -28.47
N ILE A 54 -36.32 -5.17 -27.19
CA ILE A 54 -36.49 -4.24 -26.06
C ILE A 54 -35.25 -4.36 -25.18
N THR A 55 -34.65 -3.22 -24.84
CA THR A 55 -33.53 -3.16 -23.90
C THR A 55 -34.09 -2.95 -22.51
N TYR A 56 -33.70 -3.79 -21.55
CA TYR A 56 -34.03 -3.62 -20.14
C TYR A 56 -32.78 -3.18 -19.37
N THR A 57 -32.93 -2.14 -18.56
CA THR A 57 -31.88 -1.70 -17.62
C THR A 57 -32.31 -2.07 -16.21
N ASN A 58 -31.56 -2.96 -15.58
CA ASN A 58 -31.71 -3.30 -14.17
C ASN A 58 -30.66 -2.52 -13.38
N THR A 59 -31.10 -1.67 -12.45
CA THR A 59 -30.21 -0.97 -11.51
C THR A 59 -30.44 -1.53 -10.12
N ILE A 60 -29.41 -2.11 -9.53
CA ILE A 60 -29.39 -2.56 -8.13
C ILE A 60 -28.49 -1.59 -7.37
N LYS A 61 -28.97 -1.05 -6.25
CA LYS A 61 -28.23 -0.15 -5.38
C LYS A 61 -28.26 -0.67 -3.95
N VAL A 62 -27.09 -0.78 -3.35
CA VAL A 62 -26.92 -1.08 -1.92
C VAL A 62 -26.41 0.16 -1.21
N THR A 63 -26.98 0.48 -0.06
CA THR A 63 -26.50 1.56 0.83
C THR A 63 -26.54 1.12 2.29
N GLY A 64 -25.67 1.70 3.13
CA GLY A 64 -25.52 1.26 4.53
C GLY A 64 -24.37 0.26 4.65
N SER A 65 -24.59 -0.84 5.37
CA SER A 65 -23.62 -1.93 5.50
C SER A 65 -23.60 -2.86 4.27
N THR A 66 -22.64 -3.79 4.25
CA THR A 66 -22.48 -4.77 3.16
C THR A 66 -23.67 -5.74 3.07
N ALA A 67 -24.31 -5.84 1.91
CA ALA A 67 -25.33 -6.85 1.64
C ALA A 67 -24.67 -8.16 1.17
N THR A 68 -24.81 -9.23 1.94
CA THR A 68 -24.31 -10.58 1.59
C THR A 68 -25.45 -11.50 1.17
N GLY A 69 -25.15 -12.49 0.31
CA GLY A 69 -26.14 -13.50 -0.11
C GLY A 69 -27.23 -12.99 -1.05
N MET A 70 -27.05 -11.84 -1.71
CA MET A 70 -28.00 -11.35 -2.71
C MET A 70 -27.99 -12.25 -3.96
N ALA A 71 -29.17 -12.71 -4.37
CA ALA A 71 -29.38 -13.37 -5.65
C ALA A 71 -30.25 -12.48 -6.55
N PHE A 72 -29.80 -12.20 -7.77
CA PHE A 72 -30.63 -11.56 -8.79
C PHE A 72 -31.33 -12.62 -9.62
N THR A 73 -32.66 -12.62 -9.59
CA THR A 73 -33.50 -13.42 -10.49
C THR A 73 -34.22 -12.46 -11.43
N ASN A 74 -33.89 -12.49 -12.73
CA ASN A 74 -34.74 -11.84 -13.72
C ASN A 74 -36.03 -12.67 -13.83
N ALA A 75 -37.18 -12.05 -13.55
CA ALA A 75 -38.45 -12.70 -13.80
C ALA A 75 -38.68 -12.81 -15.32
N ASP A 76 -39.04 -14.00 -15.79
CA ASP A 76 -39.35 -14.24 -17.20
C ASP A 76 -40.55 -13.37 -17.62
N GLU A 77 -40.31 -12.48 -18.59
CA GLU A 77 -41.37 -11.71 -19.23
C GLU A 77 -42.12 -12.65 -20.18
N ALA A 78 -43.36 -13.01 -19.84
CA ALA A 78 -44.12 -14.09 -20.50
C ALA A 78 -44.35 -13.96 -22.03
N ASN A 79 -43.92 -12.86 -22.65
CA ASN A 79 -44.01 -12.61 -24.09
C ASN A 79 -42.67 -12.13 -24.71
N ALA A 80 -41.53 -12.28 -24.03
CA ALA A 80 -40.22 -11.91 -24.54
C ALA A 80 -39.17 -13.00 -24.27
N THR A 81 -38.38 -13.31 -25.28
CA THR A 81 -37.21 -14.20 -25.16
C THR A 81 -35.96 -13.35 -25.02
N GLN A 82 -35.05 -13.71 -24.10
CA GLN A 82 -33.74 -13.06 -24.01
C GLN A 82 -32.96 -13.26 -25.31
N VAL A 83 -32.37 -12.18 -25.84
CA VAL A 83 -31.44 -12.27 -26.97
C VAL A 83 -30.12 -12.87 -26.45
N PRO A 84 -29.62 -13.99 -27.01
CA PRO A 84 -28.37 -14.60 -26.53
C PRO A 84 -27.21 -13.59 -26.58
N GLY A 85 -26.45 -13.51 -25.49
CA GLY A 85 -25.31 -12.60 -25.37
C GLY A 85 -25.66 -11.13 -25.09
N SER A 86 -26.94 -10.74 -24.99
CA SER A 86 -27.34 -9.34 -24.74
C SER A 86 -27.33 -8.92 -23.26
N LEU A 87 -26.71 -9.70 -22.38
CA LEU A 87 -26.65 -9.43 -20.94
C LEU A 87 -25.24 -8.96 -20.58
N HIS A 88 -25.13 -7.67 -20.33
CA HIS A 88 -23.92 -7.02 -19.82
C HIS A 88 -24.24 -6.38 -18.47
N ALA A 89 -23.26 -6.34 -17.59
CA ALA A 89 -23.35 -5.71 -16.28
C ALA A 89 -22.05 -4.95 -15.97
N SER A 90 -22.15 -3.87 -15.20
CA SER A 90 -20.96 -3.18 -14.69
C SER A 90 -20.06 -4.16 -13.92
N PRO A 91 -18.73 -3.99 -13.99
CA PRO A 91 -17.84 -4.60 -13.01
C PRO A 91 -18.18 -4.09 -11.60
N LEU A 92 -17.71 -4.79 -10.58
CA LEU A 92 -17.73 -4.32 -9.19
C LEU A 92 -16.31 -4.03 -8.75
N ALA A 93 -16.02 -2.76 -8.49
CA ALA A 93 -14.73 -2.28 -8.03
C ALA A 93 -14.72 -2.19 -6.49
N PHE A 94 -13.87 -2.97 -5.82
CA PHE A 94 -13.85 -3.04 -4.36
C PHE A 94 -12.74 -2.17 -3.76
N PRO A 95 -12.95 -1.52 -2.60
CA PRO A 95 -11.92 -0.67 -2.01
C PRO A 95 -10.63 -1.41 -1.63
N ASP A 96 -9.50 -0.81 -1.95
CA ASP A 96 -8.16 -1.25 -1.54
C ASP A 96 -7.66 -0.48 -0.31
N ALA A 97 -6.75 -1.10 0.45
CA ALA A 97 -6.00 -0.44 1.50
C ALA A 97 -4.52 -0.88 1.53
N TYR A 98 -3.61 0.08 1.53
CA TYR A 98 -2.16 -0.16 1.66
C TYR A 98 -1.55 0.75 2.75
N THR A 99 -0.52 0.25 3.42
CA THR A 99 0.27 1.01 4.40
C THR A 99 1.67 1.26 3.85
N THR A 100 2.19 2.47 4.02
CA THR A 100 3.50 2.88 3.52
C THR A 100 4.19 3.83 4.51
N VAL A 101 5.41 4.26 4.17
CA VAL A 101 6.25 5.15 4.97
C VAL A 101 6.40 6.49 4.26
N GLY A 102 6.32 7.60 5.02
CA GLY A 102 6.51 8.94 4.48
C GLY A 102 7.85 9.07 3.76
N ASN A 103 7.88 9.89 2.70
CA ASN A 103 9.03 10.07 1.79
C ASN A 103 9.53 8.80 1.06
N THR A 104 8.87 7.65 1.21
CA THR A 104 9.28 6.37 0.60
C THR A 104 8.31 5.96 -0.50
N GLN A 105 8.81 5.61 -1.68
CA GLN A 105 7.95 5.07 -2.75
C GLN A 105 7.42 3.67 -2.40
N LEU A 106 6.14 3.47 -2.66
CA LEU A 106 5.44 2.19 -2.57
C LEU A 106 5.28 1.61 -3.98
N PHE A 107 5.66 0.34 -4.16
CA PHE A 107 5.60 -0.40 -5.41
C PHE A 107 4.65 -1.59 -5.24
N VAL A 108 3.43 -1.49 -5.78
CA VAL A 108 2.41 -2.55 -5.70
C VAL A 108 2.40 -3.32 -7.01
N GLY A 109 2.80 -4.59 -6.95
CA GLY A 109 2.93 -5.49 -8.12
C GLY A 109 4.13 -5.19 -9.02
N VAL A 110 4.93 -4.17 -8.70
CA VAL A 110 6.13 -3.75 -9.44
C VAL A 110 7.39 -4.05 -8.62
N SER A 111 8.46 -4.49 -9.26
CA SER A 111 9.76 -4.65 -8.61
C SER A 111 10.43 -3.30 -8.37
N VAL A 112 10.96 -3.06 -7.16
CA VAL A 112 11.82 -1.91 -6.87
C VAL A 112 13.09 -1.98 -7.75
N PRO A 113 13.51 -0.89 -8.42
CA PRO A 113 14.73 -0.89 -9.23
C PRO A 113 15.99 -1.18 -8.39
N ALA A 114 17.00 -1.80 -9.02
CA ALA A 114 18.21 -2.22 -8.33
C ALA A 114 19.09 -1.03 -7.92
N GLY A 115 19.11 -0.72 -6.62
CA GLY A 115 19.86 0.39 -6.03
C GLY A 115 19.00 1.52 -5.48
N ASP A 116 17.68 1.45 -5.69
CA ASP A 116 16.71 2.38 -5.13
C ASP A 116 16.07 1.81 -3.85
N ALA A 117 15.66 2.69 -2.94
CA ALA A 117 14.85 2.32 -1.79
C ALA A 117 13.36 2.46 -2.11
N GLY A 118 12.60 1.43 -1.72
CA GLY A 118 11.15 1.37 -1.91
C GLY A 118 10.53 0.26 -1.10
N ILE A 119 9.21 0.31 -0.96
CA ILE A 119 8.40 -0.72 -0.28
C ILE A 119 7.74 -1.58 -1.37
N PRO A 120 8.20 -2.82 -1.62
CA PRO A 120 7.50 -3.74 -2.49
C PRO A 120 6.30 -4.38 -1.78
N ILE A 121 5.14 -4.38 -2.42
CA ILE A 121 3.95 -5.14 -2.03
C ILE A 121 3.50 -5.97 -3.24
N ALA A 122 3.14 -7.24 -3.02
CA ALA A 122 2.60 -8.10 -4.07
C ALA A 122 1.09 -7.86 -4.28
N GLY A 123 0.61 -8.06 -5.51
CA GLY A 123 -0.79 -7.86 -5.90
C GLY A 123 -1.00 -6.63 -6.78
N ASN A 124 -2.27 -6.25 -6.96
CA ASN A 124 -2.71 -5.10 -7.74
C ASN A 124 -4.10 -4.66 -7.25
N VAL A 125 -4.58 -3.50 -7.70
CA VAL A 125 -5.93 -2.98 -7.35
C VAL A 125 -7.09 -3.78 -7.95
N LEU A 126 -6.82 -4.79 -8.78
CA LEU A 126 -7.84 -5.57 -9.50
C LEU A 126 -8.06 -6.97 -8.88
N THR A 127 -7.33 -7.31 -7.81
CA THR A 127 -7.31 -8.68 -7.25
C THR A 127 -8.61 -9.03 -6.52
N ASN A 128 -9.30 -8.03 -5.98
CA ASN A 128 -10.59 -8.09 -5.29
C ASN A 128 -11.77 -7.75 -6.21
N ASP A 129 -11.52 -7.22 -7.42
CA ASP A 129 -12.55 -6.74 -8.36
C ASP A 129 -13.25 -7.89 -9.10
N VAL A 130 -14.56 -7.70 -9.38
CA VAL A 130 -15.41 -8.78 -9.89
C VAL A 130 -16.07 -8.42 -11.22
N ALA A 131 -15.83 -9.28 -12.22
CA ALA A 131 -16.59 -9.36 -13.45
C ALA A 131 -17.89 -10.16 -13.19
N ILE A 132 -19.06 -9.58 -13.49
CA ILE A 132 -20.35 -10.28 -13.36
C ILE A 132 -20.71 -11.06 -14.62
N THR A 133 -20.35 -10.55 -15.80
CA THR A 133 -20.80 -11.04 -17.12
C THR A 133 -19.64 -11.10 -18.10
N ASP A 134 -19.11 -9.94 -18.47
CA ASP A 134 -17.96 -9.77 -19.36
C ASP A 134 -16.71 -9.40 -18.57
N SER A 135 -15.54 -9.50 -19.22
CA SER A 135 -14.29 -8.97 -18.65
C SER A 135 -14.33 -7.44 -18.49
N PHE A 136 -13.47 -6.91 -17.64
CA PHE A 136 -13.30 -5.47 -17.45
C PHE A 136 -11.85 -5.03 -17.68
N GLN A 137 -11.65 -3.72 -17.75
CA GLN A 137 -10.33 -3.08 -17.82
C GLN A 137 -10.35 -1.72 -17.12
N ILE A 138 -9.20 -1.25 -16.66
CA ILE A 138 -9.04 0.12 -16.15
C ILE A 138 -9.26 1.12 -17.29
N VAL A 139 -9.98 2.19 -17.00
CA VAL A 139 -10.24 3.29 -17.94
C VAL A 139 -9.02 4.22 -17.98
N GLY A 140 -8.32 4.25 -19.12
CA GLY A 140 -7.21 5.15 -19.36
C GLY A 140 -6.97 5.40 -20.86
N ALA A 141 -6.53 6.60 -21.21
CA ALA A 141 -6.19 6.95 -22.60
C ALA A 141 -4.78 6.44 -22.99
N SER A 142 -3.87 6.40 -22.03
CA SER A 142 -2.50 5.87 -22.13
C SER A 142 -2.05 5.40 -20.76
N PHE A 143 -1.19 4.39 -20.69
CA PHE A 143 -0.63 3.87 -19.45
C PHE A 143 0.90 4.05 -19.41
N PRO A 144 1.50 4.32 -18.24
CA PRO A 144 0.85 4.49 -16.94
C PRO A 144 0.00 5.77 -16.84
N LEU A 145 -1.07 5.71 -16.05
CA LEU A 145 -1.88 6.85 -15.66
C LEU A 145 -1.22 7.57 -14.48
N THR A 146 -0.92 8.86 -14.66
CA THR A 146 -0.49 9.74 -13.58
C THR A 146 -1.72 10.30 -12.86
N ILE A 147 -1.92 9.89 -11.61
CA ILE A 147 -3.05 10.28 -10.76
C ILE A 147 -2.52 11.11 -9.59
N ALA A 148 -3.10 12.29 -9.35
CA ALA A 148 -2.84 13.08 -8.15
C ALA A 148 -3.69 12.55 -6.99
N THR A 149 -3.10 12.45 -5.80
CA THR A 149 -3.77 11.90 -4.61
C THR A 149 -4.29 13.00 -3.68
N THR A 150 -5.20 12.68 -2.76
CA THR A 150 -5.81 13.66 -1.85
C THR A 150 -4.80 14.29 -0.86
N GLY A 151 -3.72 13.57 -0.54
CA GLY A 151 -2.57 14.00 0.25
C GLY A 151 -1.47 14.72 -0.56
N SER A 152 -1.75 15.12 -1.81
CA SER A 152 -0.79 15.76 -2.73
C SER A 152 0.41 14.90 -3.15
N GLY A 153 0.35 13.59 -2.93
CA GLY A 153 1.25 12.63 -3.56
C GLY A 153 0.85 12.34 -5.02
N SER A 154 1.59 11.44 -5.67
CA SER A 154 1.30 10.99 -7.03
C SER A 154 1.33 9.47 -7.17
N VAL A 155 0.50 8.95 -8.08
CA VAL A 155 0.44 7.53 -8.44
C VAL A 155 0.69 7.37 -9.93
N SER A 156 1.49 6.37 -10.28
CA SER A 156 1.67 5.86 -11.63
C SER A 156 1.00 4.48 -11.73
N LEU A 157 -0.25 4.44 -12.22
CA LEU A 157 -1.09 3.24 -12.31
C LEU A 157 -0.99 2.59 -13.70
N ASN A 158 -0.69 1.30 -13.77
CA ASN A 158 -0.64 0.52 -15.01
C ASN A 158 -1.99 -0.11 -15.36
N ALA A 159 -2.13 -0.57 -16.61
CA ALA A 159 -3.38 -1.18 -17.11
C ALA A 159 -3.74 -2.52 -16.42
N ASP A 160 -2.75 -3.20 -15.85
CA ASP A 160 -2.89 -4.44 -15.07
C ASP A 160 -3.18 -4.20 -13.57
N GLY A 161 -3.39 -2.94 -13.18
CA GLY A 161 -3.65 -2.52 -11.81
C GLY A 161 -2.41 -2.45 -10.90
N THR A 162 -1.22 -2.77 -11.41
CA THR A 162 0.03 -2.53 -10.65
C THR A 162 0.30 -1.03 -10.60
N PHE A 163 0.90 -0.53 -9.53
CA PHE A 163 1.16 0.91 -9.42
C PHE A 163 2.37 1.26 -8.56
N ILE A 164 2.90 2.47 -8.80
CA ILE A 164 3.90 3.10 -7.93
C ILE A 164 3.27 4.34 -7.30
N TYR A 165 3.27 4.43 -5.98
CA TYR A 165 2.86 5.62 -5.23
C TYR A 165 4.08 6.36 -4.68
N THR A 166 4.10 7.68 -4.86
CA THR A 166 5.12 8.59 -4.36
C THR A 166 4.46 9.59 -3.40
N PRO A 167 4.72 9.50 -2.07
CA PRO A 167 4.22 10.48 -1.11
C PRO A 167 4.71 11.90 -1.42
N ALA A 168 3.92 12.90 -1.01
CA ALA A 168 4.40 14.28 -0.91
C ALA A 168 5.55 14.39 0.12
N VAL A 169 6.42 15.39 -0.06
CA VAL A 169 7.57 15.62 0.82
C VAL A 169 7.09 15.90 2.25
N GLY A 170 7.60 15.16 3.21
CA GLY A 170 7.26 15.28 4.63
C GLY A 170 5.87 14.74 5.02
N PHE A 171 5.10 14.18 4.09
CA PHE A 171 3.72 13.77 4.33
C PHE A 171 3.58 12.51 5.19
N THR A 172 2.61 12.56 6.12
CA THR A 172 2.14 11.46 6.95
C THR A 172 0.65 11.62 7.20
N GLY A 173 -0.12 10.54 7.20
CA GLY A 173 -1.58 10.57 7.37
C GLY A 173 -2.30 9.65 6.41
N SER A 174 -3.61 9.86 6.26
CA SER A 174 -4.42 9.17 5.25
C SER A 174 -4.31 9.92 3.92
N ASP A 175 -4.11 9.16 2.86
CA ASP A 175 -4.12 9.60 1.47
C ASP A 175 -5.03 8.66 0.65
N SER A 176 -5.48 9.07 -0.52
CA SER A 176 -6.35 8.26 -1.38
C SER A 176 -6.32 8.68 -2.84
N PHE A 177 -6.66 7.73 -3.71
CA PHE A 177 -6.98 7.97 -5.12
C PHE A 177 -8.08 7.01 -5.58
N THR A 178 -8.65 7.26 -6.75
CA THR A 178 -9.66 6.39 -7.37
C THR A 178 -9.20 5.92 -8.74
N TYR A 179 -9.72 4.77 -9.16
CA TYR A 179 -9.59 4.26 -10.53
C TYR A 179 -10.98 3.82 -11.02
N SER A 180 -11.24 3.96 -12.32
CA SER A 180 -12.50 3.53 -12.91
C SER A 180 -12.30 2.28 -13.76
N LEU A 181 -13.24 1.35 -13.68
CA LEU A 181 -13.33 0.17 -14.53
C LEU A 181 -14.43 0.36 -15.58
N ARG A 182 -14.27 -0.28 -16.73
CA ARG A 182 -15.33 -0.45 -17.74
C ARG A 182 -15.49 -1.92 -18.13
N ASN A 183 -16.72 -2.36 -18.35
CA ASN A 183 -17.03 -3.62 -19.02
C ASN A 183 -16.46 -3.60 -20.46
N SER A 184 -16.01 -4.75 -20.97
CA SER A 184 -15.36 -4.88 -22.28
C SER A 184 -16.33 -4.95 -23.47
N ALA A 185 -17.57 -5.39 -23.25
CA ALA A 185 -18.64 -5.45 -24.25
C ALA A 185 -19.49 -4.17 -24.30
N ASP A 186 -19.75 -3.54 -23.15
CA ASP A 186 -20.46 -2.26 -23.05
C ASP A 186 -19.66 -1.24 -22.23
N ALA A 187 -19.01 -0.31 -22.92
CA ALA A 187 -18.19 0.74 -22.31
C ALA A 187 -18.98 1.79 -21.51
N THR A 188 -20.32 1.77 -21.55
CA THR A 188 -21.17 2.62 -20.69
C THR A 188 -21.33 2.05 -19.28
N LEU A 189 -21.08 0.75 -19.11
CA LEU A 189 -21.15 0.05 -17.84
C LEU A 189 -19.81 0.15 -17.10
N THR A 190 -19.75 1.09 -16.16
CA THR A 190 -18.56 1.39 -15.36
C THR A 190 -18.82 1.22 -13.87
N ASP A 191 -17.72 1.15 -13.12
CA ASP A 191 -17.69 1.31 -11.66
C ASP A 191 -16.36 1.98 -11.25
N THR A 192 -16.21 2.42 -9.99
CA THR A 192 -15.02 3.16 -9.52
C THR A 192 -14.53 2.67 -8.16
N GLY A 193 -13.34 2.09 -8.16
CA GLY A 193 -12.64 1.65 -6.96
C GLY A 193 -11.96 2.82 -6.25
N THR A 194 -11.81 2.69 -4.93
CA THR A 194 -11.11 3.67 -4.09
C THR A 194 -9.94 3.00 -3.38
N VAL A 195 -8.74 3.52 -3.58
CA VAL A 195 -7.52 3.05 -2.93
C VAL A 195 -7.21 3.97 -1.76
N THR A 196 -7.12 3.39 -0.57
CA THR A 196 -6.73 4.11 0.66
C THR A 196 -5.28 3.83 1.00
N LEU A 197 -4.52 4.89 1.30
CA LEU A 197 -3.10 4.85 1.60
C LEU A 197 -2.86 5.38 3.01
N THR A 198 -2.30 4.56 3.90
CA THR A 198 -1.93 4.99 5.27
C THR A 198 -0.42 5.23 5.33
N VAL A 199 -0.02 6.51 5.37
CA VAL A 199 1.39 6.93 5.34
C VAL A 199 1.88 7.17 6.77
N THR A 200 2.85 6.37 7.23
CA THR A 200 3.30 6.34 8.64
C THR A 200 4.80 6.59 8.81
N GLY A 201 5.18 7.45 9.77
CA GLY A 201 6.58 7.84 9.96
C GLY A 201 7.20 8.49 8.71
N ARG A 202 8.51 8.81 8.75
CA ARG A 202 9.24 9.38 7.60
C ARG A 202 10.66 8.86 7.55
N VAL A 203 11.14 8.60 6.33
CA VAL A 203 12.55 8.28 6.07
C VAL A 203 13.12 9.32 5.11
N TRP A 204 14.19 10.00 5.51
CA TRP A 204 14.91 10.98 4.70
C TRP A 204 16.15 10.33 4.10
N TYR A 205 16.27 10.41 2.78
CA TYR A 205 17.25 9.65 2.01
C TYR A 205 18.45 10.51 1.59
N ALA A 206 19.63 10.16 2.09
CA ALA A 206 20.90 10.79 1.78
C ALA A 206 21.72 9.95 0.78
N LYS A 207 22.11 10.53 -0.35
CA LYS A 207 22.93 9.89 -1.41
C LYS A 207 23.96 10.86 -1.96
N ASN A 208 25.24 10.50 -1.91
CA ASN A 208 26.32 11.37 -2.38
C ASN A 208 26.13 11.74 -3.87
N GLY A 209 26.38 13.01 -4.20
CA GLY A 209 26.21 13.56 -5.55
C GLY A 209 24.76 13.77 -6.01
N ALA A 210 23.76 13.49 -5.17
CA ALA A 210 22.36 13.78 -5.47
C ALA A 210 21.95 15.20 -5.03
N SER A 211 20.93 15.76 -5.68
CA SER A 211 20.43 17.12 -5.41
C SER A 211 18.90 17.17 -5.29
N GLY A 212 18.31 16.09 -4.79
CA GLY A 212 16.86 15.96 -4.62
C GLY A 212 16.34 16.48 -3.28
N ASP A 213 15.05 16.23 -3.04
CA ASP A 213 14.27 16.68 -1.88
C ASP A 213 14.34 15.75 -0.64
N GLY A 214 15.17 14.72 -0.69
CA GLY A 214 15.34 13.75 0.39
C GLY A 214 14.30 12.61 0.41
N ARG A 215 13.45 12.47 -0.60
CA ARG A 215 12.61 11.27 -0.78
C ARG A 215 13.39 10.11 -1.41
N SER A 216 12.85 8.89 -1.37
CA SER A 216 13.55 7.70 -1.86
C SER A 216 13.89 7.76 -3.35
N ALA A 217 13.01 8.36 -4.16
CA ALA A 217 13.18 8.63 -5.58
C ALA A 217 14.11 9.81 -5.91
N THR A 218 14.26 10.74 -4.96
CA THR A 218 14.94 12.02 -5.12
C THR A 218 15.78 12.34 -3.88
N PRO A 219 16.80 11.51 -3.55
CA PRO A 219 17.63 11.71 -2.37
C PRO A 219 18.45 13.01 -2.45
N SER A 220 18.86 13.54 -1.30
CA SER A 220 19.78 14.69 -1.23
C SER A 220 21.21 14.25 -0.91
N GLY A 221 22.20 14.94 -1.47
CA GLY A 221 23.62 14.78 -1.18
C GLY A 221 24.14 15.69 -0.07
N SER A 222 23.29 16.53 0.52
CA SER A 222 23.65 17.45 1.61
C SER A 222 23.17 16.90 2.97
N PRO A 223 24.08 16.50 3.88
CA PRO A 223 23.75 16.19 5.26
C PRO A 223 23.07 17.34 6.00
N GLY A 224 23.42 18.59 5.66
CA GLY A 224 22.79 19.79 6.21
C GLY A 224 21.32 19.88 5.83
N ASP A 225 21.01 19.73 4.54
CA ASP A 225 19.63 19.79 4.03
C ASP A 225 18.79 18.69 4.68
N ILE A 226 19.31 17.45 4.68
CA ILE A 226 18.66 16.31 5.34
C ILE A 226 18.44 16.56 6.84
N SER A 227 19.36 17.23 7.54
CA SER A 227 19.19 17.59 8.96
C SER A 227 18.11 18.68 9.16
N THR A 228 17.90 19.57 8.18
CA THR A 228 16.80 20.56 8.25
C THR A 228 15.44 19.98 7.87
N LEU A 229 15.42 18.96 7.01
CA LEU A 229 14.22 18.24 6.59
C LEU A 229 13.76 17.23 7.66
N ALA A 230 14.70 16.49 8.25
CA ALA A 230 14.49 15.58 9.38
C ALA A 230 14.28 16.37 10.68
N ASN A 231 13.08 16.88 10.89
CA ASN A 231 12.74 17.80 11.98
C ASN A 231 11.86 17.21 13.09
N ALA A 232 11.49 15.93 13.02
CA ALA A 232 10.82 15.24 14.12
C ALA A 232 11.71 14.18 14.78
N ALA A 233 11.53 13.98 16.08
CA ALA A 233 12.19 12.94 16.87
C ALA A 233 11.95 11.51 16.34
N THR A 234 10.88 11.29 15.58
CA THR A 234 10.53 10.00 14.96
C THR A 234 11.09 9.82 13.54
N ASP A 235 11.78 10.82 13.00
CA ASP A 235 12.33 10.74 11.65
C ASP A 235 13.56 9.82 11.61
N VAL A 236 13.62 9.03 10.54
CA VAL A 236 14.79 8.21 10.22
C VAL A 236 15.55 8.86 9.08
N ILE A 237 16.87 8.93 9.18
CA ILE A 237 17.75 9.31 8.08
C ILE A 237 18.43 8.05 7.56
N TYR A 238 18.26 7.76 6.27
CA TYR A 238 18.83 6.62 5.57
C TYR A 238 19.96 7.05 4.63
N VAL A 239 21.14 6.44 4.77
CA VAL A 239 22.33 6.78 3.99
C VAL A 239 22.68 5.64 3.03
N TYR A 240 22.62 5.91 1.72
CA TYR A 240 23.08 4.99 0.67
C TYR A 240 24.61 4.87 0.64
N ARG A 241 25.16 3.71 0.23
CA ARG A 241 26.62 3.46 0.18
C ARG A 241 27.33 3.87 -1.11
N ASP A 242 26.65 4.46 -2.07
CA ASP A 242 27.23 4.69 -3.40
C ASP A 242 28.39 5.72 -3.41
N ALA A 243 29.60 5.16 -3.48
CA ALA A 243 30.82 5.68 -4.12
C ALA A 243 31.49 6.98 -3.64
N GLY A 244 31.06 7.66 -2.57
CA GLY A 244 31.86 8.74 -1.98
C GLY A 244 31.43 9.21 -0.61
N ALA A 245 32.26 10.05 0.01
CA ALA A 245 31.93 10.70 1.27
C ALA A 245 30.85 11.76 1.05
N LEU A 246 29.77 11.71 1.83
CA LEU A 246 28.91 12.86 2.04
C LEU A 246 29.72 13.90 2.82
N ASP A 247 29.90 15.09 2.24
CA ASP A 247 30.59 16.20 2.90
C ASP A 247 29.61 16.98 3.77
N GLY A 248 30.06 17.44 4.94
CA GLY A 248 29.24 18.11 5.95
C GLY A 248 28.86 17.23 7.16
N GLN A 249 27.90 17.72 7.94
CA GLN A 249 27.54 17.19 9.25
C GLN A 249 26.04 16.89 9.33
N PHE A 250 25.68 15.74 9.91
CA PHE A 250 24.31 15.47 10.36
C PHE A 250 24.09 16.04 11.76
N ASN A 251 23.05 16.86 11.93
CA ASN A 251 22.55 17.27 13.23
C ASN A 251 21.31 16.41 13.52
N LEU A 252 21.35 15.64 14.60
CA LEU A 252 20.28 14.71 14.97
C LEU A 252 19.51 15.24 16.16
N GLU A 253 18.19 15.33 16.03
CA GLU A 253 17.29 15.61 17.14
C GLU A 253 17.17 14.41 18.09
N PRO A 254 16.91 14.62 19.39
CA PRO A 254 16.75 13.54 20.35
C PRO A 254 15.66 12.54 19.92
N GLY A 255 16.05 11.27 19.79
CA GLY A 255 15.18 10.17 19.34
C GLY A 255 15.35 9.75 17.89
N GLN A 256 15.94 10.60 17.03
CA GLN A 256 16.13 10.28 15.61
C GLN A 256 17.10 9.11 15.40
N SER A 257 16.93 8.41 14.28
CA SER A 257 17.79 7.30 13.89
C SER A 257 18.54 7.62 12.59
N LEU A 258 19.88 7.52 12.63
CA LEU A 258 20.74 7.62 11.45
C LEU A 258 21.21 6.21 11.09
N ILE A 259 20.74 5.68 9.96
CA ILE A 259 20.95 4.30 9.53
C ILE A 259 21.59 4.30 8.15
N GLY A 260 22.69 3.56 7.99
CA GLY A 260 23.30 3.31 6.69
C GLY A 260 22.83 1.98 6.09
N GLU A 261 22.95 1.84 4.77
CA GLU A 261 22.78 0.55 4.10
C GLU A 261 23.58 -0.58 4.80
N GLY A 262 23.12 -1.83 4.67
CA GLY A 262 23.77 -3.01 5.28
C GLY A 262 23.45 -3.23 6.75
N VAL A 263 22.53 -2.47 7.32
CA VAL A 263 21.71 -2.86 8.48
C VAL A 263 20.26 -2.90 8.00
N ALA A 264 19.49 -3.92 8.40
CA ALA A 264 18.07 -3.98 8.05
C ALA A 264 17.31 -2.85 8.76
N LEU A 265 16.71 -1.94 7.99
CA LEU A 265 15.93 -0.84 8.53
C LEU A 265 14.52 -1.33 8.86
N VAL A 266 14.19 -1.36 10.16
CA VAL A 266 12.83 -1.65 10.64
C VAL A 266 12.20 -0.35 11.14
N VAL A 267 11.15 0.12 10.47
CA VAL A 267 10.35 1.30 10.86
C VAL A 267 8.96 0.81 11.24
N ASN A 268 8.58 0.96 12.52
CA ASN A 268 7.24 0.56 13.02
C ASN A 268 6.80 -0.84 12.58
N ALA A 269 7.70 -1.83 12.74
CA ALA A 269 7.58 -3.23 12.30
C ALA A 269 7.62 -3.50 10.78
N THR A 270 7.63 -2.48 9.93
CA THR A 270 7.90 -2.63 8.48
C THR A 270 9.40 -2.74 8.23
N THR A 271 9.85 -3.81 7.58
CA THR A 271 11.28 -4.02 7.24
C THR A 271 11.55 -3.60 5.80
N LEU A 272 12.46 -2.64 5.60
CA LEU A 272 12.95 -2.27 4.28
C LEU A 272 14.13 -3.19 3.89
N PRO A 273 14.01 -4.00 2.80
CA PRO A 273 15.08 -4.88 2.37
C PRO A 273 16.23 -4.07 1.74
N SER A 274 17.46 -4.27 2.22
CA SER A 274 18.65 -3.67 1.62
C SER A 274 19.03 -4.40 0.32
N GLY A 275 19.11 -3.68 -0.80
CA GLY A 275 19.27 -4.28 -2.14
C GLY A 275 20.62 -4.93 -2.47
N ARG A 276 21.59 -4.98 -1.53
CA ARG A 276 22.94 -5.54 -1.79
C ARG A 276 23.54 -6.30 -0.60
N THR A 277 24.27 -7.37 -0.93
CA THR A 277 25.07 -8.16 0.01
C THR A 277 26.26 -7.37 0.57
N SER A 278 26.50 -7.52 1.87
CA SER A 278 27.50 -6.81 2.66
C SER A 278 28.90 -6.66 2.03
N ALA A 279 29.36 -5.41 1.89
CA ALA A 279 30.78 -5.06 1.84
C ALA A 279 31.19 -4.32 3.11
N ARG A 280 32.35 -4.67 3.68
CA ARG A 280 32.86 -4.13 4.95
C ARG A 280 33.46 -2.74 4.73
N SER A 281 33.01 -1.72 5.46
CA SER A 281 33.58 -0.37 5.38
C SER A 281 34.75 -0.19 6.34
N THR A 282 35.86 0.34 5.82
CA THR A 282 36.95 0.92 6.62
C THR A 282 36.79 2.44 6.63
N SER A 283 36.39 2.98 7.77
CA SER A 283 36.00 4.39 7.94
C SER A 283 37.17 5.38 7.76
N ARG A 284 36.90 6.51 7.10
CA ARG A 284 37.67 7.75 7.30
C ARG A 284 36.72 8.96 7.22
N ALA A 285 36.74 9.78 8.27
CA ALA A 285 35.81 10.89 8.57
C ALA A 285 34.34 10.49 8.85
N MET A 286 33.98 10.57 10.13
CA MET A 286 32.61 10.59 10.66
C MET A 286 32.67 11.48 11.91
N SER A 287 32.10 12.67 11.87
CA SER A 287 32.10 13.62 12.99
C SER A 287 30.66 13.88 13.43
N LEU A 288 30.39 13.53 14.69
CA LEU A 288 29.07 13.48 15.30
C LEU A 288 28.96 14.59 16.35
N SER A 289 27.93 15.45 16.28
CA SER A 289 27.61 16.39 17.35
C SER A 289 26.38 15.89 18.11
N LEU A 290 26.56 15.64 19.42
CA LEU A 290 25.52 15.09 20.28
C LEU A 290 24.87 16.21 21.11
N ALA A 291 23.58 16.44 20.89
CA ALA A 291 22.71 16.90 21.97
C ALA A 291 22.64 15.78 23.04
N PRO A 292 22.48 16.11 24.34
CA PRO A 292 22.55 15.10 25.39
C PRO A 292 21.42 14.05 25.23
N VAL A 293 21.79 12.77 25.36
CA VAL A 293 20.92 11.58 25.32
C VAL A 293 20.45 11.10 23.94
N ALA A 294 21.39 10.87 23.00
CA ALA A 294 21.18 9.94 21.88
C ALA A 294 21.89 8.59 22.13
N ARG A 295 21.19 7.47 21.89
CA ARG A 295 21.69 6.10 22.15
C ARG A 295 22.25 5.47 20.87
N LEU A 296 23.58 5.47 20.72
CA LEU A 296 24.24 4.69 19.67
C LEU A 296 23.98 3.17 19.89
N ILE A 297 23.66 2.47 18.80
CA ILE A 297 23.81 1.02 18.70
C ILE A 297 24.86 0.74 17.63
N SER A 298 26.12 0.61 18.05
CA SER A 298 27.19 0.03 17.24
C SER A 298 27.78 -1.18 17.96
N THR A 299 27.59 -2.37 17.40
CA THR A 299 28.11 -3.61 17.98
C THR A 299 29.58 -3.75 17.61
N ALA A 300 30.47 -3.36 18.51
CA ALA A 300 31.92 -3.43 18.32
C ALA A 300 32.61 -4.26 19.41
N GLU A 301 32.77 -5.57 19.18
CA GLU A 301 33.64 -6.43 19.98
C GLU A 301 34.87 -6.88 19.18
N ARG A 302 36.04 -6.31 19.46
CA ARG A 302 37.12 -7.00 20.21
C ARG A 302 38.35 -6.10 20.46
N SER A 303 39.04 -6.39 21.54
CA SER A 303 40.11 -5.57 22.16
C SER A 303 41.40 -5.39 21.34
N MET A 304 42.13 -4.30 21.65
CA MET A 304 43.45 -3.89 21.16
C MET A 304 44.55 -4.97 21.40
N ARG A 305 45.67 -5.04 20.63
CA ARG A 305 46.84 -4.13 20.70
C ARG A 305 47.95 -4.42 19.65
N PRO A 306 48.84 -3.43 19.36
CA PRO A 306 50.25 -3.61 18.91
C PRO A 306 51.25 -3.48 20.11
N SER A 307 52.60 -3.57 20.03
CA SER A 307 53.61 -3.24 18.97
C SER A 307 54.91 -4.13 19.09
N PRO A 308 55.94 -4.02 18.20
CA PRO A 308 57.06 -4.99 18.09
C PRO A 308 58.46 -4.39 18.46
N PRO A 309 59.65 -4.97 18.09
CA PRO A 309 60.19 -6.35 18.20
C PRO A 309 61.62 -6.44 18.86
N PHE A 310 62.13 -7.66 19.15
CA PHE A 310 63.52 -8.20 18.95
C PHE A 310 63.84 -9.42 19.89
N PRO A 311 64.80 -10.36 19.58
CA PRO A 311 65.03 -11.65 20.28
C PRO A 311 66.51 -11.84 20.80
N PRO A 312 66.98 -13.06 21.18
CA PRO A 312 66.57 -14.06 22.20
C PRO A 312 67.68 -14.20 23.32
N PRO A 313 67.83 -15.25 24.19
CA PRO A 313 67.97 -16.70 23.89
C PRO A 313 67.18 -17.69 24.80
N THR A 314 67.16 -18.96 24.38
CA THR A 314 66.67 -20.21 25.01
C THR A 314 67.71 -20.84 25.97
N PRO A 315 67.52 -22.04 26.60
CA PRO A 315 66.31 -22.87 26.87
C PRO A 315 66.20 -23.45 28.31
N THR A 316 65.06 -24.08 28.65
CA THR A 316 64.84 -25.31 29.49
C THR A 316 63.34 -25.40 29.85
N GLY A 317 62.64 -26.54 29.92
CA GLY A 317 62.88 -27.92 29.48
C GLY A 317 61.70 -28.85 29.91
N ARG A 318 61.36 -29.90 29.13
CA ARG A 318 60.37 -31.00 29.38
C ARG A 318 58.88 -30.59 29.58
N ALA A 319 57.91 -31.09 28.81
CA ALA A 319 57.32 -32.44 28.76
C ALA A 319 56.55 -32.80 30.06
N SER A 320 55.27 -33.23 30.08
CA SER A 320 54.38 -33.78 29.04
C SER A 320 52.89 -33.43 29.29
N PRO A 321 51.98 -33.58 28.30
CA PRO A 321 50.55 -33.32 28.48
C PRO A 321 49.79 -34.52 29.07
N SER A 322 48.63 -34.26 29.69
CA SER A 322 47.56 -35.26 29.83
C SER A 322 46.20 -34.62 29.54
N SER A 323 45.41 -35.30 28.72
CA SER A 323 44.02 -34.98 28.43
C SER A 323 43.20 -36.25 28.61
N THR A 324 42.01 -36.12 29.23
CA THR A 324 41.08 -37.24 29.37
C THR A 324 39.68 -36.75 29.06
N TRP A 325 39.01 -37.45 28.15
CA TRP A 325 37.68 -37.14 27.64
C TRP A 325 36.60 -37.89 28.42
N ARG A 326 35.34 -37.42 28.38
CA ARG A 326 34.20 -38.32 28.18
C ARG A 326 32.97 -37.61 27.57
N VAL A 327 32.19 -38.46 26.89
CA VAL A 327 31.00 -38.21 26.07
C VAL A 327 29.78 -38.55 26.96
N ARG A 328 28.54 -38.06 26.80
CA ARG A 328 27.66 -38.22 25.63
C ARG A 328 26.39 -37.35 25.75
N SER A 329 25.79 -37.09 24.59
CA SER A 329 24.47 -36.48 24.39
C SER A 329 23.31 -37.27 25.01
N SER A 330 22.28 -36.53 25.39
CA SER A 330 20.88 -36.81 25.03
C SER A 330 20.42 -35.66 24.13
#